data_AF-A0A4U5LVT2-F1
#
_entry.id   AF-A0A4U5LVT2-F1
#
_cell.length_a   1.000
_cell.length_b   1.000
_cell.length_c   1.000
_cell.angle_alpha   90.00
_cell.angle_beta   90.00
_cell.angle_gamma   90.00
#
_symmetry.space_group_name_H-M   'P 1'
#
loop_
_entity.id
_entity.type
_entity.pdbx_description
1 polymer ?
#
loop_
_entity_poly.entity_id
_entity_poly.type
_entity_poly.pdbx_seq_one_letter_code
_entity_poly.pdbx_strand_id
1 'polypeptide(L)'
;MGAGDEEASRCSYVLPKKKRKCRMMAKSGKLFCGEHAIHDSNESDRIPCPNDAKHTVARSELETHLASRCNARISADPWIKENVNVTAVKNEVDDGDFRPSDEELAEVIDLVKKGIDSIDKTVEKRILEADLVEKQLKEAEGTINAAHVKHLRQISSIIGNLQADDLLKDDETHGIFELGAGKAQLAYWMAKTAPKCQFLLIDRMGARNKWDNKAIRENASLKMNRLRCSIEHLDLSKVDSLKGVERIVSVCKHFCGTATDGGIRCLVNAVKNGFEMAGFALAPCCHHKSTFAEYCGLEFLKSLGIASSRQFAALRHLATWATCGMKKSDPSDRLEQDPNELTPEQKEELGVKAKTILEVGRARYLETIGYEVNVYRYVDAECSPENLLIIGKKRC
;
A
#
# COMPACT_ATOMS: atom_id res chain seq x y z
N MET A 1 0.50 -54.60 7.96
CA MET A 1 -0.09 -54.08 6.71
C MET A 1 -0.27 -52.59 6.90
N GLY A 2 0.35 -51.79 6.04
CA GLY A 2 0.64 -50.37 6.27
C GLY A 2 -0.60 -49.50 6.41
N ALA A 3 -0.50 -48.50 7.28
CA ALA A 3 -1.37 -47.34 7.27
C ALA A 3 -1.24 -46.67 5.90
N GLY A 4 -2.30 -46.70 5.10
CA GLY A 4 -2.34 -45.95 3.85
C GLY A 4 -2.33 -44.47 4.20
N ASP A 5 -1.34 -43.74 3.69
CA ASP A 5 -1.39 -42.29 3.59
C ASP A 5 -2.58 -41.94 2.69
N GLU A 6 -3.71 -41.56 3.30
CA GLU A 6 -4.82 -40.95 2.57
C GLU A 6 -4.33 -39.61 2.01
N GLU A 7 -4.06 -39.63 0.70
CA GLU A 7 -3.48 -38.53 -0.07
C GLU A 7 -4.28 -37.23 0.16
N ALA A 8 -3.59 -36.19 0.65
CA ALA A 8 -4.22 -34.90 0.88
C ALA A 8 -4.83 -34.38 -0.43
N SER A 9 -6.15 -34.27 -0.49
CA SER A 9 -6.85 -33.83 -1.69
C SER A 9 -6.87 -32.29 -1.79
N ARG A 10 -7.03 -31.75 -3.00
CA ARG A 10 -7.25 -30.30 -3.17
C ARG A 10 -8.68 -29.92 -2.79
N CYS A 11 -8.83 -28.73 -2.23
CA CYS A 11 -10.12 -28.17 -1.85
C CYS A 11 -11.11 -28.17 -3.02
N SER A 12 -12.31 -28.70 -2.77
CA SER A 12 -13.38 -28.83 -3.77
C SER A 12 -14.17 -27.54 -4.04
N TYR A 13 -13.94 -26.48 -3.26
CA TYR A 13 -14.66 -25.21 -3.42
C TYR A 13 -14.35 -24.55 -4.76
N VAL A 14 -15.38 -24.16 -5.51
CA VAL A 14 -15.26 -23.43 -6.77
C VAL A 14 -15.32 -21.94 -6.47
N LEU A 15 -14.24 -21.22 -6.77
CA LEU A 15 -14.17 -19.77 -6.61
C LEU A 15 -15.11 -19.11 -7.65
N PRO A 16 -16.23 -18.48 -7.26
CA PRO A 16 -17.24 -18.00 -8.21
C PRO A 16 -16.67 -17.03 -9.24
N LYS A 17 -15.85 -16.07 -8.79
CA LYS A 17 -15.21 -15.07 -9.65
C LYS A 17 -14.17 -15.65 -10.62
N LYS A 18 -13.44 -16.69 -10.20
CA LYS A 18 -12.32 -17.25 -10.99
C LYS A 18 -12.72 -18.48 -11.79
N LYS A 19 -13.97 -18.94 -11.67
CA LYS A 19 -14.52 -20.14 -12.31
C LYS A 19 -13.59 -21.36 -12.24
N ARG A 20 -12.87 -21.51 -11.11
CA ARG A 20 -11.91 -22.61 -10.90
C ARG A 20 -11.92 -23.06 -9.44
N LYS A 21 -11.53 -24.32 -9.21
CA LYS A 21 -11.36 -24.86 -7.85
C LYS A 21 -10.29 -24.09 -7.08
N CYS A 22 -10.48 -24.00 -5.76
CA CYS A 22 -9.47 -23.50 -4.83
C CYS A 22 -8.19 -24.34 -4.98
N ARG A 23 -7.03 -23.68 -4.92
CA ARG A 23 -5.72 -24.35 -5.03
C ARG A 23 -5.19 -24.85 -3.69
N MET A 24 -5.91 -24.60 -2.60
CA MET A 24 -5.45 -24.98 -1.27
C MET A 24 -5.71 -26.45 -0.98
N MET A 25 -4.83 -27.06 -0.19
CA MET A 25 -4.97 -28.44 0.23
C MET A 25 -6.05 -28.56 1.29
N ALA A 26 -6.90 -29.57 1.16
CA ALA A 26 -7.76 -30.04 2.23
C ALA A 26 -6.94 -30.96 3.16
N LYS A 27 -7.34 -31.03 4.43
CA LYS A 27 -6.78 -32.05 5.33
C LYS A 27 -7.26 -33.43 4.87
N SER A 28 -6.51 -34.48 5.23
CA SER A 28 -6.90 -35.86 4.97
C SER A 28 -8.33 -36.11 5.49
N GLY A 29 -9.15 -36.81 4.69
CA GLY A 29 -10.58 -37.04 4.95
C GLY A 29 -11.52 -35.83 4.82
N LYS A 30 -11.06 -34.61 4.46
CA LYS A 30 -11.91 -33.42 4.30
C LYS A 30 -12.05 -33.00 2.83
N LEU A 31 -13.22 -32.46 2.47
CA LEU A 31 -13.53 -31.98 1.11
C LEU A 31 -12.99 -30.57 0.82
N PHE A 32 -12.84 -29.75 1.86
CA PHE A 32 -12.48 -28.35 1.74
C PHE A 32 -11.23 -28.01 2.54
N CYS A 33 -10.47 -27.00 2.09
CA CYS A 33 -9.40 -26.43 2.91
C CYS A 33 -9.99 -25.71 4.11
N GLY A 34 -9.15 -25.34 5.08
CA GLY A 34 -9.58 -24.59 6.27
C GLY A 34 -10.55 -23.46 5.92
N GLU A 35 -10.15 -22.50 5.10
CA GLU A 35 -10.97 -21.33 4.73
C GLU A 35 -12.37 -21.67 4.19
N HIS A 36 -12.51 -22.74 3.40
CA HIS A 36 -13.77 -23.12 2.78
C HIS A 36 -14.51 -24.24 3.54
N ALA A 37 -14.03 -24.66 4.71
CA ALA A 37 -14.66 -25.70 5.52
C ALA A 37 -16.09 -25.35 5.96
N ILE A 38 -16.43 -24.05 6.03
CA ILE A 38 -17.80 -23.58 6.32
C ILE A 38 -18.83 -24.00 5.26
N HIS A 39 -18.38 -24.40 4.06
CA HIS A 39 -19.25 -24.88 2.99
C HIS A 39 -19.45 -26.41 3.03
N ASP A 40 -18.84 -27.10 4.00
CA ASP A 40 -19.08 -28.52 4.23
C ASP A 40 -20.35 -28.68 5.08
N SER A 41 -21.37 -29.35 4.54
CA SER A 41 -22.61 -29.64 5.28
C SER A 41 -22.38 -30.52 6.50
N ASN A 42 -21.26 -31.26 6.54
CA ASN A 42 -20.89 -32.12 7.66
C ASN A 42 -20.00 -31.39 8.70
N GLU A 43 -19.56 -30.16 8.42
CA GLU A 43 -18.66 -29.39 9.31
C GLU A 43 -19.34 -28.11 9.81
N SER A 44 -20.13 -28.25 10.87
CA SER A 44 -20.87 -27.13 11.48
C SER A 44 -20.07 -26.32 12.51
N ASP A 45 -18.81 -26.68 12.76
CA ASP A 45 -18.01 -26.07 13.84
C ASP A 45 -17.40 -24.72 13.44
N ARG A 46 -17.25 -24.41 12.14
CA ARG A 46 -16.77 -23.08 11.71
C ARG A 46 -17.92 -22.08 11.56
N ILE A 47 -17.77 -20.93 12.20
CA ILE A 47 -18.70 -19.79 12.09
C ILE A 47 -17.99 -18.58 11.48
N PRO A 48 -18.72 -17.66 10.82
CA PRO A 48 -18.18 -16.36 10.48
C PRO A 48 -17.67 -15.64 11.74
N CYS A 49 -16.53 -14.96 11.64
CA CYS A 49 -16.03 -14.20 12.77
C CYS A 49 -16.97 -13.01 13.07
N PRO A 50 -17.37 -12.79 14.34
CA PRO A 50 -18.19 -11.64 14.73
C PRO A 50 -17.57 -10.27 14.42
N ASN A 51 -16.23 -10.17 14.42
CA ASN A 51 -15.53 -8.91 14.11
C ASN A 51 -15.33 -8.68 12.60
N ASP A 52 -15.30 -9.73 11.79
CA ASP A 52 -15.18 -9.64 10.33
C ASP A 52 -15.69 -10.91 9.66
N ALA A 53 -16.90 -10.84 9.08
CA ALA A 53 -17.53 -11.99 8.44
C ALA A 53 -16.80 -12.51 7.19
N LYS A 54 -15.74 -11.82 6.71
CA LYS A 54 -14.94 -12.26 5.56
C LYS A 54 -14.03 -13.45 5.89
N HIS A 55 -13.77 -13.73 7.15
CA HIS A 55 -13.09 -14.94 7.59
C HIS A 55 -13.94 -15.71 8.60
N THR A 56 -13.59 -16.97 8.77
CA THR A 56 -14.31 -17.88 9.67
C THR A 56 -13.40 -18.29 10.83
N VAL A 57 -13.97 -18.87 11.88
CA VAL A 57 -13.25 -19.35 13.06
C VAL A 57 -13.97 -20.60 13.58
N ALA A 58 -13.22 -21.58 14.10
CA ALA A 58 -13.83 -22.69 14.81
C ALA A 58 -14.54 -22.17 16.06
N ARG A 59 -15.76 -22.64 16.33
CA ARG A 59 -16.57 -22.17 17.47
C ARG A 59 -15.83 -22.37 18.79
N SER A 60 -15.13 -23.49 18.92
CA SER A 60 -14.26 -23.81 20.06
C SER A 60 -13.10 -22.82 20.27
N GLU A 61 -12.64 -22.14 19.23
CA GLU A 61 -11.55 -21.17 19.30
C GLU A 61 -12.03 -19.70 19.30
N LEU A 62 -13.35 -19.45 19.25
CA LEU A 62 -13.91 -18.12 19.04
C LEU A 62 -13.41 -17.11 20.08
N GLU A 63 -13.49 -17.43 21.37
CA GLU A 63 -13.07 -16.52 22.43
C GLU A 63 -11.58 -16.18 22.34
N THR A 64 -10.72 -17.18 22.16
CA THR A 64 -9.28 -16.97 22.01
C THR A 64 -8.97 -16.16 20.75
N HIS A 65 -9.70 -16.42 19.66
CA HIS A 65 -9.57 -15.68 18.42
C HIS A 65 -9.93 -14.20 18.61
N LEU A 66 -11.12 -13.90 19.14
CA LEU A 66 -11.56 -12.52 19.39
C LEU A 66 -10.63 -11.79 20.36
N ALA A 67 -10.16 -12.49 21.40
CA ALA A 67 -9.28 -11.93 22.41
C ALA A 67 -7.86 -11.65 21.89
N SER A 68 -7.29 -12.48 20.99
CA SER A 68 -5.84 -12.45 20.72
C SER A 68 -5.39 -12.63 19.26
N ARG A 69 -6.23 -13.17 18.38
CA ARG A 69 -5.80 -13.58 17.02
C ARG A 69 -6.52 -12.85 15.88
N CYS A 70 -7.66 -12.23 16.16
CA CYS A 70 -8.48 -11.60 15.15
C CYS A 70 -7.79 -10.33 14.63
N ASN A 71 -7.52 -10.28 13.32
CA ASN A 71 -6.96 -9.10 12.65
C ASN A 71 -7.96 -7.95 12.49
N ALA A 72 -9.24 -8.18 12.84
CA ALA A 72 -10.28 -7.17 12.93
C ALA A 72 -10.56 -6.72 14.38
N ARG A 73 -9.79 -7.24 15.35
CA ARG A 73 -9.86 -6.78 16.74
C ARG A 73 -9.33 -5.34 16.82
N ILE A 74 -10.12 -4.45 17.41
CA ILE A 74 -9.74 -3.09 17.76
C ILE A 74 -9.25 -3.12 19.21
N SER A 75 -8.02 -2.67 19.48
CA SER A 75 -7.50 -2.61 20.86
C SER A 75 -8.05 -1.40 21.60
N ALA A 76 -8.10 -1.48 22.93
CA ALA A 76 -8.50 -0.37 23.81
C ALA A 76 -7.33 0.56 24.13
N ASP A 77 -6.26 0.55 23.30
CA ASP A 77 -5.10 1.40 23.53
C ASP A 77 -5.47 2.89 23.36
N PRO A 78 -4.88 3.82 24.13
CA PRO A 78 -5.25 5.25 24.10
C PRO A 78 -5.11 5.93 22.71
N TRP A 79 -4.27 5.38 21.84
CA TRP A 79 -4.05 5.86 20.48
C TRP A 79 -4.97 5.20 19.43
N ILE A 80 -5.98 4.46 19.87
CA ILE A 80 -6.99 3.87 19.00
C ILE A 80 -8.31 4.61 19.16
N LYS A 81 -8.72 5.27 18.07
CA LYS A 81 -10.04 5.88 17.92
C LYS A 81 -10.68 5.29 16.66
N GLU A 82 -11.70 4.48 16.86
CA GLU A 82 -12.36 3.75 15.78
C GLU A 82 -12.75 4.68 14.62
N ASN A 83 -12.38 4.27 13.41
CA ASN A 83 -12.65 4.94 12.14
C ASN A 83 -12.22 6.42 12.05
N VAL A 84 -11.28 6.89 12.88
CA VAL A 84 -10.81 8.29 12.87
C VAL A 84 -10.21 8.72 11.51
N ASN A 85 -9.68 7.77 10.74
CA ASN A 85 -9.08 8.01 9.43
C ASN A 85 -9.90 7.44 8.27
N VAL A 86 -11.19 7.17 8.48
CA VAL A 86 -12.14 6.72 7.45
C VAL A 86 -13.07 7.87 7.10
N THR A 87 -13.47 8.00 5.84
CA THR A 87 -14.42 9.04 5.45
C THR A 87 -15.85 8.70 5.90
N ALA A 88 -16.63 9.69 6.32
CA ALA A 88 -17.99 9.47 6.82
C ALA A 88 -19.00 9.13 5.71
N VAL A 89 -18.62 9.21 4.43
CA VAL A 89 -19.52 9.11 3.29
C VAL A 89 -19.74 7.64 2.94
N LYS A 90 -20.75 7.03 3.55
CA LYS A 90 -21.21 5.66 3.25
C LYS A 90 -22.20 5.55 2.08
N ASN A 91 -22.56 6.68 1.46
CA ASN A 91 -23.75 6.76 0.59
C ASN A 91 -23.47 6.54 -0.91
N GLU A 92 -22.22 6.44 -1.33
CA GLU A 92 -21.90 6.03 -2.70
C GLU A 92 -21.47 4.56 -2.71
N VAL A 93 -22.24 3.73 -3.43
CA VAL A 93 -21.88 2.34 -3.69
C VAL A 93 -20.69 2.37 -4.63
N ASP A 94 -19.48 2.36 -4.07
CA ASP A 94 -18.28 2.18 -4.87
C ASP A 94 -18.20 0.70 -5.25
N ASP A 95 -18.72 0.39 -6.45
CA ASP A 95 -18.54 -0.92 -7.03
C ASP A 95 -17.06 -1.05 -7.43
N GLY A 96 -16.25 -1.58 -6.51
CA GLY A 96 -14.82 -1.81 -6.72
C GLY A 96 -14.53 -2.70 -7.94
N ASP A 97 -15.53 -3.42 -8.46
CA ASP A 97 -15.46 -4.26 -9.65
C ASP A 97 -16.08 -3.58 -10.90
N PHE A 98 -16.41 -2.28 -10.84
CA PHE A 98 -16.93 -1.51 -11.97
C PHE A 98 -15.96 -1.52 -13.14
N ARG A 99 -16.45 -1.95 -14.31
CA ARG A 99 -15.76 -1.84 -15.60
C ARG A 99 -16.40 -0.68 -16.38
N PRO A 100 -15.63 0.35 -16.75
CA PRO A 100 -16.17 1.45 -17.56
C PRO A 100 -16.61 0.95 -18.94
N SER A 101 -17.66 1.57 -19.48
CA SER A 101 -18.01 1.47 -20.90
C SER A 101 -16.96 2.16 -21.77
N ASP A 102 -16.98 1.91 -23.08
CA ASP A 102 -16.03 2.52 -24.01
C ASP A 102 -16.22 4.03 -24.08
N GLU A 103 -17.46 4.52 -24.00
CA GLU A 103 -17.77 5.95 -23.98
C GLU A 103 -17.23 6.65 -22.71
N GLU A 104 -17.41 6.03 -21.54
CA GLU A 104 -16.88 6.55 -20.28
C GLU A 104 -15.36 6.54 -20.24
N LEU A 105 -14.75 5.51 -20.86
CA LEU A 105 -13.31 5.41 -20.98
C LEU A 105 -12.76 6.50 -21.90
N ALA A 106 -13.40 6.74 -23.04
CA ALA A 106 -13.05 7.82 -23.96
C ALA A 106 -13.13 9.20 -23.30
N GLU A 107 -14.23 9.47 -22.56
CA GLU A 107 -14.40 10.70 -21.79
C GLU A 107 -13.23 10.91 -20.82
N VAL A 108 -12.92 9.90 -20.00
CA VAL A 108 -11.86 10.04 -18.99
C VAL A 108 -10.46 10.07 -19.62
N ILE A 109 -10.24 9.44 -20.78
CA ILE A 109 -9.00 9.59 -21.55
C ILE A 109 -8.78 11.08 -21.91
N ASP A 110 -9.81 11.76 -22.38
CA ASP A 110 -9.71 13.19 -22.73
C ASP A 110 -9.48 14.06 -21.50
N LEU A 111 -10.14 13.75 -20.37
CA LEU A 111 -9.88 14.43 -19.10
C LEU A 111 -8.45 14.19 -18.61
N VAL A 112 -7.91 12.97 -18.75
CA VAL A 112 -6.52 12.64 -18.37
C VAL A 112 -5.52 13.39 -19.25
N LYS A 113 -5.75 13.46 -20.56
CA LYS A 113 -4.89 14.21 -21.50
C LYS A 113 -4.89 15.70 -21.17
N LYS A 114 -6.06 16.33 -20.98
CA LYS A 114 -6.14 17.74 -20.59
C LYS A 114 -5.55 17.97 -19.19
N GLY A 115 -5.82 17.05 -18.27
CA GLY A 115 -5.39 17.13 -16.89
C GLY A 115 -3.88 17.10 -16.76
N ILE A 116 -3.17 16.23 -17.49
CA ILE A 116 -1.71 16.16 -17.40
C ILE A 116 -1.06 17.46 -17.91
N ASP A 117 -1.62 18.08 -18.94
CA ASP A 117 -1.12 19.35 -19.50
C ASP A 117 -1.27 20.52 -18.52
N SER A 118 -2.23 20.42 -17.59
CA SER A 118 -2.47 21.43 -16.54
C SER A 118 -1.57 21.28 -15.30
N ILE A 119 -0.78 20.21 -15.20
CA ILE A 119 0.09 19.96 -14.05
C ILE A 119 1.44 20.65 -14.26
N ASP A 120 1.63 21.82 -13.65
CA ASP A 120 2.90 22.55 -13.63
C ASP A 120 4.02 21.70 -13.01
N LYS A 121 5.03 21.29 -13.81
CA LYS A 121 6.32 20.64 -13.43
C LYS A 121 6.36 19.89 -12.09
N THR A 122 5.31 19.14 -11.73
CA THR A 122 5.18 18.54 -10.39
C THR A 122 5.87 17.18 -10.32
N VAL A 123 6.25 16.60 -11.47
CA VAL A 123 6.81 15.25 -11.56
C VAL A 123 8.15 15.21 -12.26
N GLU A 124 9.23 15.20 -11.48
CA GLU A 124 10.61 15.12 -11.99
C GLU A 124 11.23 13.75 -11.77
N LYS A 125 12.23 13.41 -12.59
CA LYS A 125 13.07 12.22 -12.38
C LYS A 125 14.09 12.53 -11.29
N ARG A 126 14.03 11.82 -10.16
CA ARG A 126 14.98 11.94 -9.05
C ARG A 126 15.30 10.56 -8.48
N ILE A 127 16.20 9.87 -9.18
CA ILE A 127 16.70 8.56 -8.75
C ILE A 127 17.97 8.81 -7.96
N LEU A 128 17.89 8.58 -6.66
CA LEU A 128 19.02 8.68 -5.74
C LEU A 128 19.35 7.29 -5.21
N GLU A 129 20.50 7.16 -4.60
CA GLU A 129 20.99 5.88 -4.10
C GLU A 129 21.48 6.04 -2.65
N ALA A 130 21.33 4.98 -1.86
CA ALA A 130 21.82 4.91 -0.49
C ALA A 130 22.99 3.94 -0.41
N ASP A 131 24.17 4.44 -0.02
CA ASP A 131 25.45 3.73 -0.08
C ASP A 131 25.42 2.32 0.52
N LEU A 132 24.81 2.16 1.70
CA LEU A 132 24.74 0.88 2.39
C LEU A 132 23.90 -0.16 1.64
N VAL A 133 22.83 0.27 0.97
CA VAL A 133 21.95 -0.60 0.19
C VAL A 133 22.62 -0.98 -1.12
N GLU A 134 23.28 -0.02 -1.78
CA GLU A 134 24.02 -0.27 -3.02
C GLU A 134 25.22 -1.20 -2.81
N LYS A 135 25.93 -1.04 -1.69
CA LYS A 135 26.99 -1.98 -1.30
C LYS A 135 26.43 -3.40 -1.18
N GLN A 136 25.29 -3.58 -0.51
CA GLN A 136 24.65 -4.88 -0.40
C GLN A 136 24.19 -5.44 -1.75
N LEU A 137 23.68 -4.59 -2.65
CA LEU A 137 23.28 -4.99 -4.00
C LEU A 137 24.47 -5.54 -4.79
N LYS A 138 25.64 -4.87 -4.71
CA LYS A 138 26.89 -5.34 -5.34
C LYS A 138 27.38 -6.64 -4.72
N GLU A 139 27.39 -6.75 -3.39
CA GLU A 139 27.83 -7.97 -2.69
C GLU A 139 26.91 -9.18 -2.96
N ALA A 140 25.62 -8.94 -3.21
CA ALA A 140 24.64 -9.99 -3.48
C ALA A 140 24.46 -10.28 -4.97
N GLU A 141 25.23 -9.65 -5.86
CA GLU A 141 25.09 -9.82 -7.31
C GLU A 141 25.18 -11.30 -7.72
N GLY A 142 24.24 -11.75 -8.57
CA GLY A 142 24.14 -13.15 -9.00
C GLY A 142 23.58 -14.13 -7.96
N THR A 143 23.44 -13.73 -6.69
CA THR A 143 22.95 -14.61 -5.60
C THR A 143 21.49 -14.40 -5.24
N ILE A 144 20.93 -13.22 -5.54
CA ILE A 144 19.53 -12.87 -5.27
C ILE A 144 18.72 -12.77 -6.57
N ASN A 145 17.44 -13.11 -6.50
CA ASN A 145 16.55 -13.04 -7.65
C ASN A 145 16.20 -11.59 -8.04
N ALA A 146 15.73 -11.41 -9.27
CA ALA A 146 15.37 -10.10 -9.81
C ALA A 146 14.31 -9.34 -8.99
N ALA A 147 13.36 -10.06 -8.36
CA ALA A 147 12.36 -9.43 -7.51
C ALA A 147 12.98 -8.81 -6.24
N HIS A 148 13.94 -9.50 -5.62
CA HIS A 148 14.69 -8.96 -4.49
C HIS A 148 15.56 -7.76 -4.88
N VAL A 149 16.24 -7.82 -6.03
CA VAL A 149 17.02 -6.68 -6.58
C VAL A 149 16.10 -5.47 -6.76
N LYS A 150 14.94 -5.65 -7.40
CA LYS A 150 13.92 -4.60 -7.57
C LYS A 150 13.47 -4.00 -6.23
N HIS A 151 13.25 -4.81 -5.20
CA HIS A 151 12.87 -4.29 -3.89
C HIS A 151 13.97 -3.46 -3.23
N LEU A 152 15.23 -3.90 -3.34
CA LEU A 152 16.37 -3.18 -2.78
C LEU A 152 16.64 -1.87 -3.51
N ARG A 153 16.58 -1.83 -4.85
CA ARG A 153 16.71 -0.57 -5.63
C ARG A 153 15.67 0.49 -5.22
N GLN A 154 14.41 0.07 -5.05
CA GLN A 154 13.37 0.97 -4.53
C GLN A 154 13.67 1.45 -3.10
N ILE A 155 14.17 0.57 -2.21
CA ILE A 155 14.55 0.98 -0.84
C ILE A 155 15.71 1.98 -0.88
N SER A 156 16.74 1.68 -1.68
CA SER A 156 17.90 2.55 -1.87
C SER A 156 17.49 3.96 -2.27
N SER A 157 16.61 4.08 -3.28
CA SER A 157 16.16 5.38 -3.74
C SER A 157 15.22 6.12 -2.80
N ILE A 158 14.35 5.42 -2.08
CA ILE A 158 13.54 6.07 -1.01
C ILE A 158 14.47 6.65 0.06
N ILE A 159 15.48 5.89 0.50
CA ILE A 159 16.45 6.35 1.50
C ILE A 159 17.29 7.52 0.96
N GLY A 160 17.79 7.43 -0.28
CA GLY A 160 18.54 8.51 -0.91
C GLY A 160 17.74 9.81 -1.03
N ASN A 161 16.45 9.73 -1.38
CA ASN A 161 15.57 10.90 -1.41
C ASN A 161 15.32 11.48 0.00
N LEU A 162 15.12 10.63 1.01
CA LEU A 162 15.00 11.08 2.40
C LEU A 162 16.27 11.80 2.88
N GLN A 163 17.46 11.27 2.57
CA GLN A 163 18.73 11.90 2.96
C GLN A 163 18.94 13.24 2.25
N ALA A 164 18.65 13.31 0.94
CA ALA A 164 18.86 14.53 0.16
C ALA A 164 17.93 15.68 0.55
N ASP A 165 16.78 15.38 1.17
CA ASP A 165 15.83 16.38 1.69
C ASP A 165 15.93 16.56 3.21
N ASP A 166 17.01 16.08 3.84
CA ASP A 166 17.25 16.19 5.29
C ASP A 166 16.16 15.55 6.18
N LEU A 167 15.44 14.56 5.64
CA LEU A 167 14.37 13.81 6.30
C LEU A 167 14.88 12.50 6.93
N LEU A 168 16.13 12.13 6.71
CA LEU A 168 16.79 11.01 7.41
C LEU A 168 18.24 11.39 7.74
N LYS A 169 18.48 11.71 9.01
CA LYS A 169 19.81 12.03 9.58
C LYS A 169 20.07 11.10 10.77
N ASP A 170 21.32 10.65 10.93
CA ASP A 170 21.71 9.81 12.07
C ASP A 170 21.82 10.64 13.36
N ASP A 171 20.66 10.94 13.96
CA ASP A 171 20.52 11.85 15.08
C ASP A 171 19.41 11.38 16.04
N GLU A 172 19.63 11.51 17.35
CA GLU A 172 18.68 11.02 18.38
C GLU A 172 17.39 11.85 18.47
N THR A 173 17.38 13.06 17.92
CA THR A 173 16.19 13.93 17.85
C THR A 173 15.25 13.56 16.69
N HIS A 174 15.69 12.67 15.79
CA HIS A 174 14.89 12.22 14.65
C HIS A 174 14.09 10.96 14.98
N GLY A 175 12.82 10.97 14.57
CA GLY A 175 11.94 9.81 14.64
C GLY A 175 11.39 9.48 13.27
N ILE A 176 11.50 8.21 12.90
CA ILE A 176 10.97 7.67 11.66
C ILE A 176 9.75 6.82 11.99
N PHE A 177 8.64 7.15 11.35
CA PHE A 177 7.38 6.44 11.47
C PHE A 177 7.08 5.74 10.13
N GLU A 178 7.14 4.40 10.08
CA GLU A 178 6.84 3.63 8.87
C GLU A 178 5.39 3.13 8.86
N LEU A 179 4.59 3.64 7.92
CA LEU A 179 3.24 3.17 7.64
C LEU A 179 3.26 1.90 6.79
N GLY A 180 2.52 0.87 7.21
CA GLY A 180 2.41 -0.38 6.44
C GLY A 180 3.74 -1.13 6.38
N ALA A 181 4.46 -1.19 7.49
CA ALA A 181 5.84 -1.68 7.53
C ALA A 181 5.97 -3.15 7.10
N GLY A 182 4.91 -3.96 7.16
CA GLY A 182 4.90 -5.37 6.78
C GLY A 182 6.04 -6.15 7.44
N LYS A 183 6.98 -6.63 6.63
CA LYS A 183 8.17 -7.37 7.09
C LYS A 183 9.29 -6.48 7.66
N ALA A 184 9.17 -5.15 7.57
CA ALA A 184 10.13 -4.10 7.98
C ALA A 184 11.45 -4.04 7.18
N GLN A 185 11.45 -4.39 5.89
CA GLN A 185 12.69 -4.34 5.12
C GLN A 185 13.19 -2.91 4.90
N LEU A 186 12.28 -1.94 4.70
CA LEU A 186 12.65 -0.53 4.57
C LEU A 186 13.15 0.02 5.91
N ALA A 187 12.41 -0.17 7.02
CA ALA A 187 12.89 0.14 8.37
C ALA A 187 14.27 -0.44 8.68
N TYR A 188 14.54 -1.70 8.33
CA TYR A 188 15.85 -2.31 8.55
C TYR A 188 16.98 -1.53 7.87
N TRP A 189 16.79 -1.12 6.61
CA TRP A 189 17.82 -0.35 5.91
C TRP A 189 17.92 1.09 6.42
N MET A 190 16.79 1.75 6.74
CA MET A 190 16.82 3.08 7.36
C MET A 190 17.54 3.05 8.71
N ALA A 191 17.31 2.03 9.54
CA ALA A 191 17.96 1.87 10.85
C ALA A 191 19.44 1.51 10.75
N LYS A 192 19.89 0.90 9.63
CA LYS A 192 21.32 0.77 9.35
C LYS A 192 21.96 2.07 8.91
N THR A 193 21.23 2.89 8.15
CA THR A 193 21.70 4.20 7.69
C THR A 193 21.73 5.25 8.80
N ALA A 194 20.74 5.23 9.70
CA ALA A 194 20.58 6.19 10.79
C ALA A 194 20.23 5.46 12.11
N PRO A 195 21.18 4.73 12.71
CA PRO A 195 20.94 3.92 13.90
C PRO A 195 20.56 4.70 15.17
N LYS A 196 20.83 6.01 15.24
CA LYS A 196 20.46 6.85 16.39
C LYS A 196 18.99 7.29 16.37
N CYS A 197 18.35 7.24 15.21
CA CYS A 197 16.94 7.56 15.07
C CYS A 197 16.06 6.62 15.90
N GLN A 198 14.91 7.15 16.30
CA GLN A 198 13.83 6.33 16.85
C GLN A 198 12.90 5.83 15.74
N PHE A 199 12.58 4.54 15.73
CA PHE A 199 11.74 3.92 14.71
C PHE A 199 10.41 3.44 15.31
N LEU A 200 9.30 3.90 14.72
CA LEU A 200 7.95 3.41 15.02
C LEU A 200 7.34 2.77 13.77
N LEU A 201 7.04 1.47 13.85
CA LEU A 201 6.51 0.70 12.74
C LEU A 201 5.02 0.43 12.94
N ILE A 202 4.19 0.76 11.96
CA ILE A 202 2.75 0.46 11.99
C ILE A 202 2.45 -0.62 10.96
N ASP A 203 1.81 -1.69 11.41
CA ASP A 203 1.22 -2.65 10.48
C ASP A 203 0.01 -3.34 11.10
N ARG A 204 -1.00 -3.64 10.28
CA ARG A 204 -2.18 -4.40 10.72
C ARG A 204 -1.83 -5.84 11.06
N MET A 205 -0.89 -6.44 10.33
CA MET A 205 -0.48 -7.83 10.42
C MET A 205 1.02 -7.95 10.71
N GLY A 206 1.38 -8.47 11.88
CA GLY A 206 2.78 -8.78 12.16
C GLY A 206 3.30 -9.90 11.25
N ALA A 207 3.99 -9.57 10.15
CA ALA A 207 4.61 -10.52 9.22
C ALA A 207 5.86 -11.20 9.82
N ARG A 208 5.68 -11.82 11.01
CA ARG A 208 6.70 -12.45 11.87
C ARG A 208 7.86 -11.54 12.27
N ASN A 209 7.68 -10.21 12.23
CA ASN A 209 8.67 -9.22 12.66
C ASN A 209 10.08 -9.51 12.08
N LYS A 210 10.15 -9.92 10.80
CA LYS A 210 11.36 -10.57 10.24
C LYS A 210 12.57 -9.64 10.28
N TRP A 211 12.45 -8.45 9.71
CA TRP A 211 13.59 -7.55 9.53
C TRP A 211 13.81 -6.64 10.72
N ASP A 212 12.78 -6.33 11.50
CA ASP A 212 12.92 -5.65 12.80
C ASP A 212 13.66 -6.54 13.82
N ASN A 213 13.31 -7.82 13.95
CA ASN A 213 14.08 -8.75 14.78
C ASN A 213 15.53 -8.90 14.28
N LYS A 214 15.75 -8.85 12.95
CA LYS A 214 17.11 -8.89 12.40
C LYS A 214 17.89 -7.62 12.76
N ALA A 215 17.29 -6.45 12.60
CA ALA A 215 17.90 -5.16 12.94
C ALA A 215 18.34 -5.13 14.40
N ILE A 216 17.45 -5.48 15.33
CA ILE A 216 17.72 -5.48 16.78
C ILE A 216 18.81 -6.50 17.16
N ARG A 217 18.84 -7.67 16.50
CA ARG A 217 19.92 -8.66 16.72
C ARG A 217 21.28 -8.17 16.23
N GLU A 218 21.32 -7.44 15.12
CA GLU A 218 22.56 -6.88 14.57
C GLU A 218 23.02 -5.63 15.34
N ASN A 219 22.07 -4.87 15.90
CA ASN A 219 22.34 -3.71 16.74
C ASN A 219 21.27 -3.58 17.84
N ALA A 220 21.62 -4.02 19.05
CA ALA A 220 20.71 -3.98 20.20
C ALA A 220 20.42 -2.56 20.74
N SER A 221 21.18 -1.55 20.30
CA SER A 221 20.95 -0.15 20.70
C SER A 221 19.82 0.54 19.92
N LEU A 222 19.31 -0.08 18.86
CA LEU A 222 18.25 0.50 18.04
C LEU A 222 16.97 0.71 18.84
N LYS A 223 16.46 1.95 18.83
CA LYS A 223 15.16 2.31 19.41
C LYS A 223 14.05 2.00 18.40
N MET A 224 13.62 0.73 18.31
CA MET A 224 12.61 0.29 17.33
C MET A 224 11.39 -0.36 17.98
N ASN A 225 10.22 0.25 17.79
CA ASN A 225 8.93 -0.23 18.32
C ASN A 225 7.94 -0.50 17.18
N ARG A 226 7.01 -1.42 17.39
CA ARG A 226 5.97 -1.76 16.42
C ARG A 226 4.58 -1.76 17.05
N LEU A 227 3.66 -0.97 16.49
CA LEU A 227 2.24 -1.01 16.85
C LEU A 227 1.47 -1.87 15.85
N ARG A 228 0.61 -2.74 16.38
CA ARG A 228 -0.25 -3.62 15.60
C ARG A 228 -1.67 -3.10 15.59
N CYS A 229 -1.99 -2.28 14.60
CA CYS A 229 -3.33 -1.68 14.45
C CYS A 229 -3.64 -1.37 12.98
N SER A 230 -4.94 -1.24 12.66
CA SER A 230 -5.36 -0.69 11.38
C SER A 230 -5.12 0.82 11.39
N ILE A 231 -4.55 1.35 10.29
CA ILE A 231 -4.35 2.79 10.14
C ILE A 231 -5.67 3.58 10.19
N GLU A 232 -6.78 2.93 9.84
CA GLU A 232 -8.14 3.47 9.89
C GLU A 232 -8.55 3.93 11.29
N HIS A 233 -7.91 3.40 12.35
CA HIS A 233 -8.26 3.67 13.74
C HIS A 233 -7.15 4.37 14.53
N LEU A 234 -5.99 4.60 13.92
CA LEU A 234 -4.83 5.15 14.62
C LEU A 234 -4.95 6.67 14.78
N ASP A 235 -4.97 7.16 16.02
CA ASP A 235 -4.74 8.56 16.32
C ASP A 235 -3.26 8.76 16.66
N LEU A 236 -2.48 9.16 15.65
CA LEU A 236 -1.03 9.34 15.79
C LEU A 236 -0.66 10.39 16.85
N SER A 237 -1.52 11.39 17.11
CA SER A 237 -1.28 12.43 18.12
C SER A 237 -1.27 11.89 19.56
N LYS A 238 -1.76 10.67 19.77
CA LYS A 238 -1.86 10.00 21.07
C LYS A 238 -0.78 8.93 21.28
N VAL A 239 0.13 8.73 20.32
CA VAL A 239 1.17 7.71 20.41
C VAL A 239 2.35 8.22 21.26
N ASP A 240 2.49 7.65 22.46
CA ASP A 240 3.51 8.07 23.43
C ASP A 240 4.95 7.81 22.98
N SER A 241 5.17 6.78 22.16
CA SER A 241 6.52 6.41 21.73
C SER A 241 7.18 7.44 20.80
N LEU A 242 6.49 8.51 20.41
CA LEU A 242 7.09 9.61 19.65
C LEU A 242 7.19 10.90 20.48
N LYS A 243 6.77 10.88 21.75
CA LYS A 243 6.92 12.03 22.65
C LYS A 243 8.40 12.31 22.90
N GLY A 244 8.79 13.58 22.78
CA GLY A 244 10.17 14.03 22.97
C GLY A 244 11.06 13.90 21.73
N VAL A 245 10.55 13.35 20.63
CA VAL A 245 11.21 13.40 19.32
C VAL A 245 10.93 14.77 18.69
N GLU A 246 11.98 15.48 18.27
CA GLU A 246 11.85 16.84 17.71
C GLU A 246 11.51 16.81 16.22
N ARG A 247 12.07 15.86 15.46
CA ARG A 247 11.94 15.80 13.99
C ARG A 247 11.35 14.48 13.55
N ILE A 248 10.02 14.46 13.43
CA ILE A 248 9.28 13.26 13.04
C ILE A 248 9.08 13.23 11.52
N VAL A 249 9.41 12.10 10.90
CA VAL A 249 9.26 11.87 9.46
C VAL A 249 8.43 10.61 9.22
N SER A 250 7.37 10.76 8.42
CA SER A 250 6.55 9.62 8.00
C SER A 250 7.08 9.00 6.71
N VAL A 251 7.24 7.68 6.70
CA VAL A 251 7.71 6.94 5.51
C VAL A 251 6.72 5.84 5.18
N CYS A 252 6.54 5.55 3.89
CA CYS A 252 5.75 4.40 3.47
C CYS A 252 6.25 3.80 2.16
N LYS A 253 6.40 2.47 2.13
CA LYS A 253 6.65 1.72 0.90
C LYS A 253 5.63 0.59 0.72
N HIS A 254 4.94 0.67 -0.41
CA HIS A 254 3.81 -0.16 -0.81
C HIS A 254 2.56 0.04 0.03
N PHE A 255 2.18 1.30 0.24
CA PHE A 255 0.84 1.59 0.72
C PHE A 255 -0.19 1.23 -0.36
N CYS A 256 -1.10 0.32 0.00
CA CYS A 256 -1.98 -0.30 -0.97
C CYS A 256 -3.46 -0.01 -0.71
N GLY A 257 -4.13 0.52 -1.75
CA GLY A 257 -5.56 0.73 -1.79
C GLY A 257 -6.02 1.81 -0.82
N THR A 258 -7.16 1.58 -0.18
CA THR A 258 -7.73 2.49 0.83
C THR A 258 -6.79 2.79 1.99
N ALA A 259 -5.82 1.92 2.27
CA ALA A 259 -4.80 2.17 3.28
C ALA A 259 -4.00 3.43 2.93
N THR A 260 -3.73 3.69 1.64
CA THR A 260 -2.97 4.86 1.18
C THR A 260 -3.56 6.16 1.68
N ASP A 261 -4.81 6.38 1.29
CA ASP A 261 -5.53 7.58 1.64
C ASP A 261 -5.86 7.62 3.15
N GLY A 262 -6.08 6.46 3.77
CA GLY A 262 -6.22 6.32 5.23
C GLY A 262 -5.00 6.79 6.01
N GLY A 263 -3.79 6.44 5.59
CA GLY A 263 -2.59 6.95 6.25
C GLY A 263 -2.29 8.41 5.90
N ILE A 264 -2.60 8.90 4.70
CA ILE A 264 -2.54 10.33 4.41
C ILE A 264 -3.47 11.11 5.35
N ARG A 265 -4.71 10.64 5.55
CA ARG A 265 -5.63 11.24 6.53
C ARG A 265 -5.11 11.13 7.96
N CYS A 266 -4.48 10.01 8.32
CA CYS A 266 -3.83 9.87 9.63
C CYS A 266 -2.80 10.98 9.86
N LEU A 267 -1.94 11.25 8.87
CA LEU A 267 -0.95 12.34 8.95
C LEU A 267 -1.63 13.71 9.04
N VAL A 268 -2.63 13.97 8.20
CA VAL A 268 -3.37 15.24 8.19
C VAL A 268 -4.11 15.47 9.52
N ASN A 269 -4.78 14.46 10.04
CA ASN A 269 -5.48 14.51 11.32
C ASN A 269 -4.50 14.74 12.48
N ALA A 270 -3.34 14.08 12.45
CA ALA A 270 -2.28 14.31 13.44
C ALA A 270 -1.83 15.77 13.44
N VAL A 271 -1.48 16.31 12.27
CA VAL A 271 -1.02 17.71 12.13
C VAL A 271 -2.10 18.70 12.57
N LYS A 272 -3.37 18.47 12.19
CA LYS A 272 -4.50 19.30 12.66
C LYS A 272 -4.71 19.25 14.17
N ASN A 273 -4.33 18.14 14.82
CA ASN A 273 -4.37 17.97 16.26
C ASN A 273 -3.08 18.41 16.97
N GLY A 274 -2.23 19.19 16.30
CA GLY A 274 -1.02 19.78 16.89
C GLY A 274 0.20 18.87 16.86
N PHE A 275 0.17 17.76 16.14
CA PHE A 275 1.35 16.91 15.95
C PHE A 275 2.32 17.58 14.96
N GLU A 276 3.55 17.84 15.40
CA GLU A 276 4.57 18.42 14.53
C GLU A 276 5.32 17.33 13.75
N MET A 277 5.26 17.40 12.43
CA MET A 277 5.98 16.50 11.53
C MET A 277 6.92 17.31 10.63
N ALA A 278 8.18 16.90 10.53
CA ALA A 278 9.18 17.56 9.70
C ALA A 278 8.93 17.32 8.20
N GLY A 279 8.46 16.13 7.84
CA GLY A 279 8.15 15.77 6.47
C GLY A 279 7.68 14.33 6.30
N PHE A 280 7.55 13.91 5.04
CA PHE A 280 7.13 12.56 4.69
C PHE A 280 7.68 12.12 3.35
N ALA A 281 7.80 10.79 3.16
CA ALA A 281 8.06 10.16 1.87
C ALA A 281 7.13 8.95 1.70
N LEU A 282 6.19 9.05 0.76
CA LEU A 282 5.13 8.06 0.53
C LEU A 282 5.27 7.49 -0.89
N ALA A 283 5.35 6.17 -1.02
CA ALA A 283 5.37 5.47 -2.31
C ALA A 283 4.12 4.60 -2.51
N PRO A 284 2.99 5.18 -2.99
CA PRO A 284 1.76 4.45 -3.29
C PRO A 284 1.91 3.52 -4.49
N CYS A 285 1.21 2.39 -4.48
CA CYS A 285 1.36 1.40 -5.57
C CYS A 285 0.12 0.58 -5.94
N CYS A 286 -1.01 0.71 -5.26
CA CYS A 286 -2.22 -0.08 -5.56
C CYS A 286 -3.42 0.83 -5.89
N HIS A 287 -3.31 1.66 -6.93
CA HIS A 287 -4.34 2.62 -7.35
C HIS A 287 -5.70 1.98 -7.61
N HIS A 288 -5.72 0.80 -8.23
CA HIS A 288 -6.94 0.05 -8.54
C HIS A 288 -7.82 -0.26 -7.33
N LYS A 289 -7.25 -0.28 -6.12
CA LYS A 289 -7.96 -0.52 -4.85
C LYS A 289 -8.38 0.76 -4.12
N SER A 290 -8.04 1.94 -4.66
CA SER A 290 -8.52 3.21 -4.09
C SER A 290 -10.02 3.31 -4.37
N THR A 291 -10.77 3.95 -3.49
CA THR A 291 -12.20 4.19 -3.67
C THR A 291 -12.44 5.68 -3.84
N PHE A 292 -13.48 6.06 -4.59
CA PHE A 292 -13.80 7.46 -4.82
C PHE A 292 -14.08 8.17 -3.49
N ALA A 293 -14.90 7.55 -2.63
CA ALA A 293 -15.24 8.09 -1.32
C ALA A 293 -14.01 8.30 -0.41
N GLU A 294 -13.03 7.40 -0.47
CA GLU A 294 -11.84 7.48 0.38
C GLU A 294 -10.67 8.21 -0.28
N TYR A 295 -10.75 8.65 -1.52
CA TYR A 295 -9.61 9.29 -2.16
C TYR A 295 -9.38 10.71 -1.60
N CYS A 296 -8.16 11.03 -1.18
CA CYS A 296 -7.89 12.31 -0.52
C CYS A 296 -7.87 13.51 -1.49
N GLY A 297 -7.47 13.30 -2.74
CA GLY A 297 -7.27 14.35 -3.74
C GLY A 297 -8.52 14.75 -4.52
N LEU A 298 -9.72 14.55 -4.00
CA LEU A 298 -10.97 14.72 -4.76
C LEU A 298 -11.16 16.13 -5.30
N GLU A 299 -10.83 17.17 -4.52
CA GLU A 299 -10.97 18.55 -4.99
C GLU A 299 -10.08 18.85 -6.21
N PHE A 300 -8.88 18.27 -6.24
CA PHE A 300 -8.01 18.34 -7.41
C PHE A 300 -8.63 17.60 -8.61
N LEU A 301 -9.12 16.37 -8.43
CA LEU A 301 -9.75 15.63 -9.53
C LEU A 301 -10.99 16.35 -10.09
N LYS A 302 -11.82 16.93 -9.22
CA LYS A 302 -12.98 17.74 -9.62
C LYS A 302 -12.55 18.94 -10.48
N SER A 303 -11.43 19.58 -10.14
CA SER A 303 -10.88 20.68 -10.96
C SER A 303 -10.47 20.24 -12.37
N LEU A 304 -10.17 18.95 -12.56
CA LEU A 304 -9.90 18.34 -13.86
C LEU A 304 -11.15 17.80 -14.56
N GLY A 305 -12.34 17.97 -13.97
CA GLY A 305 -13.61 17.43 -14.49
C GLY A 305 -13.91 15.99 -14.07
N ILE A 306 -13.07 15.36 -13.25
CA ILE A 306 -13.28 14.01 -12.72
C ILE A 306 -14.00 14.15 -11.37
N ALA A 307 -15.34 14.15 -11.39
CA ALA A 307 -16.17 14.52 -10.25
C ALA A 307 -17.16 13.43 -9.79
N SER A 308 -17.18 12.27 -10.44
CA SER A 308 -18.06 11.15 -10.10
C SER A 308 -17.31 9.86 -9.82
N SER A 309 -17.93 8.95 -9.05
CA SER A 309 -17.40 7.61 -8.78
C SER A 309 -17.16 6.79 -10.05
N ARG A 310 -17.99 6.95 -11.10
CA ARG A 310 -17.83 6.28 -12.40
C ARG A 310 -16.60 6.79 -13.16
N GLN A 311 -16.41 8.11 -13.24
CA GLN A 311 -15.20 8.69 -13.85
C GLN A 311 -13.94 8.31 -13.07
N PHE A 312 -14.00 8.28 -11.74
CA PHE A 312 -12.88 7.84 -10.91
C PHE A 312 -12.57 6.35 -11.10
N ALA A 313 -13.59 5.50 -11.24
CA ALA A 313 -13.39 4.09 -11.55
C ALA A 313 -12.75 3.87 -12.93
N ALA A 314 -13.13 4.67 -13.93
CA ALA A 314 -12.46 4.69 -15.23
C ALA A 314 -11.00 5.18 -15.12
N LEU A 315 -10.72 6.22 -14.32
CA LEU A 315 -9.35 6.68 -14.04
C LEU A 315 -8.50 5.57 -13.38
N ARG A 316 -9.06 4.83 -12.42
CA ARG A 316 -8.41 3.67 -11.81
C ARG A 316 -8.16 2.56 -12.83
N HIS A 317 -9.11 2.32 -13.74
CA HIS A 317 -8.96 1.35 -14.81
C HIS A 317 -7.77 1.72 -15.72
N LEU A 318 -7.70 2.97 -16.18
CA LEU A 318 -6.56 3.49 -16.96
C LEU A 318 -5.24 3.30 -16.21
N ALA A 319 -5.19 3.61 -14.91
CA ALA A 319 -3.98 3.43 -14.10
C ALA A 319 -3.46 1.99 -14.07
N THR A 320 -4.32 0.98 -14.29
CA THR A 320 -3.88 -0.43 -14.38
C THR A 320 -3.02 -0.70 -15.61
N TRP A 321 -3.22 0.04 -16.71
CA TRP A 321 -2.53 -0.17 -17.99
C TRP A 321 -1.01 0.02 -17.89
N ALA A 322 -0.54 0.83 -16.94
CA ALA A 322 0.89 0.98 -16.64
C ALA A 322 1.54 -0.27 -16.01
N THR A 323 0.75 -1.20 -15.47
CA THR A 323 1.25 -2.38 -14.74
C THR A 323 0.89 -3.70 -15.38
N CYS A 324 -0.06 -3.69 -16.32
CA CYS A 324 -0.54 -4.89 -16.98
C CYS A 324 0.54 -5.62 -17.78
N GLY A 325 1.71 -4.99 -17.99
CA GLY A 325 2.82 -5.58 -18.74
C GLY A 325 2.27 -6.17 -20.01
N MET A 326 1.57 -5.32 -20.79
CA MET A 326 0.93 -5.70 -22.05
C MET A 326 2.02 -6.23 -22.95
N LYS A 327 2.31 -7.52 -22.82
CA LYS A 327 3.22 -8.22 -23.70
C LYS A 327 2.71 -7.95 -25.10
N LYS A 328 3.63 -7.72 -26.03
CA LYS A 328 3.36 -7.81 -27.47
C LYS A 328 2.45 -9.02 -27.66
N SER A 329 1.16 -8.77 -27.84
CA SER A 329 0.17 -9.82 -27.95
C SER A 329 0.57 -10.68 -29.14
N ASP A 330 0.27 -11.98 -29.05
CA ASP A 330 0.33 -12.86 -30.20
C ASP A 330 -0.43 -12.15 -31.35
N PRO A 331 0.08 -12.09 -32.59
CA PRO A 331 -0.62 -11.44 -33.71
C PRO A 331 -2.08 -11.89 -33.87
N SER A 332 -2.43 -13.07 -33.34
CA SER A 332 -3.80 -13.61 -33.30
C SER A 332 -4.74 -12.95 -32.27
N ASP A 333 -4.23 -12.34 -31.19
CA ASP A 333 -5.00 -11.58 -30.19
C ASP A 333 -5.32 -10.14 -30.66
N ARG A 334 -4.83 -9.74 -31.85
CA ARG A 334 -5.09 -8.42 -32.47
C ARG A 334 -6.48 -8.29 -33.11
N LEU A 335 -7.35 -9.29 -32.94
CA LEU A 335 -8.66 -9.35 -33.60
C LEU A 335 -9.78 -8.66 -32.82
N GLU A 336 -9.59 -8.30 -31.55
CA GLU A 336 -10.43 -7.28 -30.91
C GLU A 336 -9.79 -5.92 -31.17
N GLN A 337 -10.28 -5.21 -32.19
CA GLN A 337 -9.96 -3.80 -32.36
C GLN A 337 -10.31 -3.09 -31.05
N ASP A 338 -9.34 -2.44 -30.43
CA ASP A 338 -9.60 -1.58 -29.29
C ASP A 338 -10.65 -0.54 -29.71
N PRO A 339 -11.78 -0.39 -29.00
CA PRO A 339 -12.84 0.54 -29.39
C PRO A 339 -12.38 2.00 -29.49
N ASN A 340 -11.26 2.33 -28.83
CA ASN A 340 -10.63 3.64 -28.86
C ASN A 340 -9.40 3.71 -29.79
N GLU A 341 -9.16 2.66 -30.58
CA GLU A 341 -8.05 2.51 -31.54
C GLU A 341 -6.66 2.72 -30.91
N LEU A 342 -6.50 2.44 -29.61
CA LEU A 342 -5.25 2.69 -28.89
C LEU A 342 -4.24 1.54 -29.04
N THR A 343 -2.99 1.87 -29.35
CA THR A 343 -1.88 0.90 -29.32
C THR A 343 -1.51 0.53 -27.87
N PRO A 344 -0.84 -0.62 -27.65
CA PRO A 344 -0.35 -0.99 -26.32
C PRO A 344 0.52 0.09 -25.66
N GLU A 345 1.37 0.75 -26.44
CA GLU A 345 2.25 1.83 -25.97
C GLU A 345 1.44 3.06 -25.53
N GLN A 346 0.41 3.45 -26.29
CA GLN A 346 -0.48 4.55 -25.93
C GLN A 346 -1.26 4.25 -24.64
N LYS A 347 -1.72 3.00 -24.47
CA LYS A 347 -2.39 2.58 -23.23
C LYS A 347 -1.45 2.62 -22.03
N GLU A 348 -0.22 2.16 -22.18
CA GLU A 348 0.79 2.25 -21.13
C GLU A 348 1.07 3.71 -20.74
N GLU A 349 1.23 4.60 -21.72
CA GLU A 349 1.42 6.04 -21.50
C GLU A 349 0.23 6.67 -20.75
N LEU A 350 -1.00 6.35 -21.17
CA LEU A 350 -2.23 6.79 -20.48
C LEU A 350 -2.29 6.26 -19.04
N GLY A 351 -1.87 5.01 -18.81
CA GLY A 351 -1.79 4.47 -17.45
C GLY A 351 -0.79 5.21 -16.57
N VAL A 352 0.36 5.60 -17.12
CA VAL A 352 1.35 6.42 -16.41
C VAL A 352 0.79 7.82 -16.10
N LYS A 353 0.06 8.44 -17.04
CA LYS A 353 -0.60 9.74 -16.82
C LYS A 353 -1.68 9.65 -15.75
N ALA A 354 -2.54 8.63 -15.79
CA ALA A 354 -3.58 8.39 -14.80
C ALA A 354 -3.00 8.23 -13.38
N LYS A 355 -1.92 7.44 -13.23
CA LYS A 355 -1.20 7.32 -11.95
C LYS A 355 -0.62 8.65 -11.49
N THR A 356 -0.05 9.42 -12.41
CA THR A 356 0.51 10.74 -12.11
C THR A 356 -0.55 11.68 -11.56
N ILE A 357 -1.72 11.76 -12.20
CA ILE A 357 -2.86 12.56 -11.74
C ILE A 357 -3.28 12.14 -10.31
N LEU A 358 -3.34 10.83 -10.04
CA LEU A 358 -3.70 10.33 -8.70
C LEU A 358 -2.68 10.71 -7.63
N GLU A 359 -1.38 10.70 -7.92
CA GLU A 359 -0.37 11.11 -6.94
C GLU A 359 -0.27 12.62 -6.78
N VAL A 360 -0.45 13.38 -7.86
CA VAL A 360 -0.52 14.85 -7.79
C VAL A 360 -1.73 15.27 -6.95
N GLY A 361 -2.90 14.64 -7.10
CA GLY A 361 -4.04 14.93 -6.25
C GLY A 361 -3.79 14.67 -4.77
N ARG A 362 -3.08 13.59 -4.43
CA ARG A 362 -2.64 13.32 -3.04
C ARG A 362 -1.62 14.34 -2.54
N ALA A 363 -0.68 14.75 -3.41
CA ALA A 363 0.27 15.81 -3.10
C ALA A 363 -0.44 17.13 -2.81
N ARG A 364 -1.38 17.57 -3.68
CA ARG A 364 -2.22 18.77 -3.46
C ARG A 364 -2.98 18.72 -2.15
N TYR A 365 -3.51 17.56 -1.78
CA TYR A 365 -4.17 17.40 -0.49
C TYR A 365 -3.20 17.57 0.69
N LEU A 366 -1.98 17.04 0.60
CA LEU A 366 -0.94 17.21 1.62
C LEU A 366 -0.40 18.65 1.69
N GLU A 367 -0.42 19.42 0.59
CA GLU A 367 -0.07 20.84 0.62
C GLU A 367 -1.03 21.66 1.50
N THR A 368 -2.29 21.23 1.66
CA THR A 368 -3.31 21.94 2.47
C THR A 368 -2.96 22.03 3.96
N ILE A 369 -2.05 21.18 4.45
CA ILE A 369 -1.54 21.22 5.82
C ILE A 369 -0.18 21.92 5.94
N GLY A 370 0.23 22.72 4.95
CA GLY A 370 1.37 23.63 5.03
C GLY A 370 2.73 23.04 4.61
N TYR A 371 2.73 21.93 3.87
CA TYR A 371 3.96 21.31 3.36
C TYR A 371 4.22 21.75 1.92
N GLU A 372 5.49 21.91 1.58
CA GLU A 372 5.95 21.90 0.19
C GLU A 372 6.05 20.43 -0.25
N VAL A 373 5.33 20.05 -1.30
CA VAL A 373 5.20 18.64 -1.71
C VAL A 373 5.59 18.48 -3.17
N ASN A 374 6.52 17.56 -3.41
CA ASN A 374 6.96 17.18 -4.75
C ASN A 374 6.58 15.72 -5.02
N VAL A 375 6.37 15.38 -6.28
CA VAL A 375 6.20 14.00 -6.72
C VAL A 375 7.40 13.65 -7.59
N TYR A 376 8.12 12.58 -7.28
CA TYR A 376 9.29 12.18 -8.05
C TYR A 376 9.12 10.80 -8.69
N ARG A 377 9.69 10.63 -9.88
CA ARG A 377 10.01 9.32 -10.43
C ARG A 377 11.27 8.82 -9.76
N TYR A 378 11.12 8.05 -8.67
CA TYR A 378 12.23 7.66 -7.79
C TYR A 378 12.98 6.41 -8.26
N VAL A 379 12.41 5.62 -9.18
CA VAL A 379 13.11 4.52 -9.85
C VAL A 379 12.71 4.47 -11.32
N ASP A 380 13.52 3.83 -12.16
CA ASP A 380 13.16 3.60 -13.56
C ASP A 380 11.92 2.71 -13.68
N ALA A 381 11.11 2.93 -14.73
CA ALA A 381 9.85 2.19 -14.95
C ALA A 381 10.11 0.70 -15.19
N GLU A 382 11.26 0.37 -15.78
CA GLU A 382 11.79 -0.97 -15.98
C GLU A 382 12.07 -1.67 -14.65
N CYS A 383 12.49 -0.91 -13.61
CA CYS A 383 12.58 -1.43 -12.27
C CYS A 383 11.19 -1.64 -11.69
N SER A 384 10.34 -0.62 -11.73
CA SER A 384 8.96 -0.72 -11.28
C SER A 384 8.04 0.26 -12.00
N PRO A 385 6.86 -0.17 -12.50
CA PRO A 385 5.84 0.76 -12.96
C PRO A 385 5.16 1.50 -11.78
N GLU A 386 5.48 1.12 -10.55
CA GLU A 386 5.12 1.81 -9.31
C GLU A 386 6.33 2.65 -8.85
N ASN A 387 6.62 3.72 -9.60
CA ASN A 387 7.83 4.52 -9.45
C ASN A 387 7.58 5.98 -9.04
N LEU A 388 6.39 6.31 -8.55
CA LEU A 388 6.11 7.64 -8.01
C LEU A 388 6.34 7.67 -6.50
N LEU A 389 7.01 8.73 -6.04
CA LEU A 389 7.28 9.03 -4.63
C LEU A 389 6.76 10.42 -4.33
N ILE A 390 5.80 10.53 -3.42
CA ILE A 390 5.37 11.82 -2.87
C ILE A 390 6.30 12.14 -1.71
N ILE A 391 7.04 13.24 -1.81
CA ILE A 391 7.91 13.72 -0.72
C ILE A 391 7.50 15.13 -0.35
N GLY A 392 7.38 15.40 0.95
CA GLY A 392 7.00 16.71 1.43
C GLY A 392 7.76 17.11 2.67
N LYS A 393 8.06 18.41 2.77
CA LYS A 393 8.76 19.04 3.89
C LYS A 393 7.99 20.27 4.34
N LYS A 394 8.03 20.56 5.64
CA LYS A 394 7.40 21.76 6.18
C LYS A 394 8.05 22.98 5.51
N ARG A 395 7.26 23.95 5.04
CA ARG A 395 7.80 25.21 4.51
C ARG A 395 8.55 25.92 5.65
N CYS A 396 9.85 26.13 5.47
CA CYS A 396 10.68 26.86 6.43
C CYS A 396 10.32 28.35 6.45
#